data_AF-A0A1Q8DIR1-F1
#
_entry.id   AF-A0A1Q8DIR1-F1
#
_cell.length_a   1.000
_cell.length_b   1.000
_cell.length_c   1.000
_cell.angle_alpha   90.00
_cell.angle_beta   90.00
_cell.angle_gamma   90.00
#
_symmetry.space_group_name_H-M   'P 1'
#
loop_
_entity.id
_entity.type
_entity.pdbx_description
1 polymer ?
#
loop_
_entity_poly.entity_id
_entity_poly.type
_entity_poly.pdbx_seq_one_letter_code
_entity_poly.pdbx_strand_id
1 'polypeptide(L)'
;MKEFSMNEQEIKQAAIEFKKALIEWKSREKIVRVASIHRPEWDDDDIQKSIQFNTRLVRPVLEAFEPIYRLAIQGKMKKPFALQSYMMSYTGRVLGDELSWPEVREPYDRMIDSLTGGLEYKEFMNTSYYKDRKLPEYYDQAVKEIVAEGWSHNSPL
;
A
#
# COMPACT_ATOMS: atom_id res chain seq x y z
N MET A 1 26.56 11.79 -11.19
CA MET A 1 25.16 11.42 -10.87
C MET A 1 24.82 12.08 -9.55
N LYS A 2 23.68 12.79 -9.45
CA LYS A 2 23.22 13.32 -8.16
C LYS A 2 22.91 12.11 -7.27
N GLU A 3 23.47 12.08 -6.07
CA GLU A 3 23.18 11.02 -5.11
C GLU A 3 21.73 11.18 -4.64
N PHE A 4 20.97 10.09 -4.61
CA PHE A 4 19.57 10.14 -4.16
C PHE A 4 19.54 10.27 -2.64
N SER A 5 18.68 11.17 -2.15
CA SER A 5 18.45 11.35 -0.72
C SER A 5 17.20 10.58 -0.33
N MET A 6 17.38 9.35 0.15
CA MET A 6 16.28 8.51 0.63
C MET A 6 15.96 8.86 2.09
N ASN A 7 14.77 9.36 2.37
CA ASN A 7 14.31 9.58 3.75
C ASN A 7 13.80 8.26 4.35
N GLU A 8 14.72 7.40 4.79
CA GLU A 8 14.39 6.05 5.24
C GLU A 8 13.42 6.02 6.43
N GLN A 9 13.55 6.98 7.36
CA GLN A 9 12.69 7.07 8.52
C GLN A 9 11.25 7.40 8.10
N GLU A 10 11.08 8.36 7.21
CA GLU A 10 9.76 8.75 6.68
C GLU A 10 9.14 7.62 5.85
N ILE A 11 9.91 6.96 4.98
CA ILE A 11 9.45 5.80 4.20
C ILE A 11 8.92 4.70 5.13
N LYS A 12 9.66 4.39 6.21
CA LYS A 12 9.25 3.40 7.19
C LYS A 12 7.98 3.82 7.93
N GLN A 13 7.92 5.06 8.41
CA GLN A 13 6.78 5.56 9.18
C GLN A 13 5.52 5.60 8.32
N ALA A 14 5.60 6.18 7.12
CA ALA A 14 4.49 6.24 6.17
C ALA A 14 4.02 4.84 5.75
N ALA A 15 4.92 3.87 5.56
CA ALA A 15 4.55 2.49 5.25
C ALA A 15 3.78 1.81 6.39
N ILE A 16 4.17 2.06 7.65
CA ILE A 16 3.45 1.55 8.84
C ILE A 16 2.06 2.17 8.92
N GLU A 17 1.97 3.49 8.77
CA GLU A 17 0.70 4.24 8.79
C GLU A 17 -0.24 3.78 7.67
N PHE A 18 0.27 3.64 6.44
CA PHE A 18 -0.54 3.20 5.30
C PHE A 18 -1.07 1.78 5.50
N LYS A 19 -0.21 0.82 5.89
CA LYS A 19 -0.66 -0.56 6.15
C LYS A 19 -1.70 -0.62 7.27
N LYS A 20 -1.48 0.15 8.35
CA LYS A 20 -2.43 0.24 9.46
C LYS A 20 -3.77 0.83 8.99
N ALA A 21 -3.74 1.92 8.23
CA ALA A 21 -4.93 2.56 7.69
C ALA A 21 -5.72 1.62 6.76
N LEU A 22 -5.06 0.83 5.90
CA LEU A 22 -5.71 -0.18 5.07
C LEU A 22 -6.43 -1.26 5.91
N ILE A 23 -5.81 -1.72 6.99
CA ILE A 23 -6.42 -2.70 7.91
C ILE A 23 -7.60 -2.08 8.66
N GLU A 24 -7.49 -0.82 9.07
CA GLU A 24 -8.51 -0.11 9.85
C GLU A 24 -9.68 0.44 9.00
N TRP A 25 -9.46 0.65 7.70
CA TRP A 25 -10.39 1.32 6.79
C TRP A 25 -11.82 0.78 6.86
N LYS A 26 -11.94 -0.54 7.05
CA LYS A 26 -13.19 -1.29 7.22
C LYS A 26 -13.08 -2.26 8.40
N SER A 27 -12.47 -1.81 9.50
CA SER A 27 -12.40 -2.60 10.73
C SER A 27 -13.80 -2.99 11.20
N ARG A 28 -13.89 -4.09 11.95
CA ARG A 28 -15.13 -4.53 12.60
C ARG A 28 -15.80 -3.39 13.36
N GLU A 29 -15.03 -2.65 14.15
CA GLU A 29 -15.53 -1.53 14.96
C GLU A 29 -16.17 -0.44 14.09
N LYS A 30 -15.51 -0.07 12.99
CA LYS A 30 -16.04 0.94 12.06
C LYS A 30 -17.28 0.42 11.33
N ILE A 31 -17.30 -0.84 10.91
CA ILE A 31 -18.47 -1.47 10.28
C ILE A 31 -19.65 -1.52 11.25
N VAL A 32 -19.45 -1.97 12.49
CA VAL A 32 -20.49 -2.04 13.52
C VAL A 32 -21.05 -0.64 13.80
N ARG A 33 -20.19 0.37 13.96
CA ARG A 33 -20.62 1.76 14.22
C ARG A 33 -21.44 2.36 13.06
N VAL A 34 -21.06 2.08 11.82
CA VAL A 34 -21.80 2.56 10.64
C VAL A 34 -23.12 1.82 10.49
N ALA A 35 -23.12 0.51 10.69
CA ALA A 35 -24.30 -0.32 10.63
C ALA A 35 -25.33 0.09 11.70
N SER A 36 -24.92 0.39 12.94
CA SER A 36 -25.85 0.83 13.98
C SER A 36 -26.60 2.13 13.64
N ILE A 37 -26.07 2.94 12.70
CA ILE A 37 -26.71 4.20 12.25
C ILE A 37 -27.58 3.97 11.02
N HIS A 38 -27.08 3.23 10.03
CA HIS A 38 -27.70 3.15 8.70
C HIS A 38 -28.40 1.81 8.41
N ARG A 39 -28.14 0.80 9.24
CA ARG A 39 -28.65 -0.58 9.14
C ARG A 39 -28.94 -1.14 10.55
N PRO A 40 -29.75 -0.47 11.38
CA PRO A 40 -30.04 -0.92 12.75
C PRO A 40 -30.71 -2.30 12.81
N GLU A 41 -31.24 -2.79 11.69
CA GLU A 41 -31.83 -4.12 11.52
C GLU A 41 -30.80 -5.25 11.35
N TRP A 42 -29.53 -4.94 11.09
CA TRP A 42 -28.50 -5.97 10.88
C TRP A 42 -28.18 -6.73 12.16
N ASP A 43 -28.14 -8.05 12.03
CA ASP A 43 -27.66 -8.95 13.07
C ASP A 43 -26.15 -9.20 12.96
N ASP A 44 -25.61 -10.01 13.87
CA ASP A 44 -24.18 -10.35 13.90
C ASP A 44 -23.72 -11.09 12.63
N ASP A 45 -24.60 -11.86 11.98
CA ASP A 45 -24.29 -12.59 10.75
C ASP A 45 -24.15 -11.62 9.58
N ASP A 46 -25.02 -10.61 9.48
CA ASP A 46 -24.93 -9.56 8.48
C ASP A 46 -23.69 -8.68 8.68
N ILE A 47 -23.35 -8.36 9.93
CA ILE A 47 -22.09 -7.69 10.26
C ILE A 47 -20.90 -8.54 9.81
N GLN A 48 -20.90 -9.85 10.07
CA GLN A 48 -19.81 -10.72 9.63
C GLN A 48 -19.68 -10.81 8.12
N LYS A 49 -20.79 -10.94 7.39
CA LYS A 49 -20.77 -10.90 5.92
C LYS A 49 -20.19 -9.59 5.41
N SER A 50 -20.56 -8.47 6.02
CA SER A 50 -20.02 -7.15 5.68
C SER A 50 -18.51 -7.08 5.92
N ILE A 51 -18.03 -7.56 7.08
CA ILE A 51 -16.58 -7.63 7.37
C ILE A 51 -15.88 -8.47 6.31
N GLN A 52 -16.35 -9.69 6.05
CA GLN A 52 -15.75 -10.58 5.05
C GLN A 52 -15.73 -9.96 3.66
N PHE A 53 -16.81 -9.29 3.25
CA PHE A 53 -16.89 -8.60 1.98
C PHE A 53 -15.85 -7.49 1.89
N ASN A 54 -15.78 -6.61 2.89
CA ASN A 54 -14.81 -5.51 2.90
C ASN A 54 -13.35 -6.01 3.00
N THR A 55 -13.09 -7.06 3.77
CA THR A 55 -11.75 -7.70 3.83
C THR A 55 -11.34 -8.22 2.45
N ARG A 56 -12.27 -8.83 1.69
CA ARG A 56 -11.98 -9.30 0.32
C ARG A 56 -11.66 -8.16 -0.64
N LEU A 57 -12.23 -6.98 -0.45
CA LEU A 57 -11.97 -5.79 -1.28
C LEU A 57 -10.57 -5.22 -1.03
N VAL A 58 -10.16 -5.08 0.23
CA VAL A 58 -8.86 -4.48 0.56
C VAL A 58 -7.69 -5.46 0.41
N ARG A 59 -7.94 -6.77 0.48
CA ARG A 59 -6.91 -7.82 0.45
C ARG A 59 -5.93 -7.68 -0.74
N PRO A 60 -6.37 -7.47 -1.99
CA PRO A 60 -5.44 -7.26 -3.11
C PRO A 60 -4.48 -6.09 -2.91
N VAL A 61 -4.94 -5.01 -2.26
CA VAL A 61 -4.10 -3.83 -1.98
C VAL A 61 -3.05 -4.17 -0.92
N LEU A 62 -3.45 -4.85 0.15
CA LEU A 62 -2.53 -5.32 1.19
C LEU A 62 -1.48 -6.28 0.62
N GLU A 63 -1.90 -7.23 -0.20
CA GLU A 63 -1.03 -8.22 -0.85
C GLU A 63 -0.04 -7.58 -1.84
N ALA A 64 -0.49 -6.61 -2.64
CA ALA A 64 0.38 -5.86 -3.54
C ALA A 64 1.40 -5.02 -2.77
N PHE A 65 0.98 -4.43 -1.65
CA PHE A 65 1.82 -3.55 -0.84
C PHE A 65 2.82 -4.31 0.04
N GLU A 66 2.52 -5.56 0.42
CA GLU A 66 3.28 -6.31 1.43
C GLU A 66 4.80 -6.40 1.16
N PRO A 67 5.29 -6.68 -0.07
CA PRO A 67 6.73 -6.68 -0.32
C PRO A 67 7.36 -5.30 -0.07
N ILE A 68 6.68 -4.23 -0.46
CA ILE A 68 7.17 -2.86 -0.30
C ILE A 68 7.18 -2.48 1.18
N TYR A 69 6.12 -2.85 1.91
CA TYR A 69 6.06 -2.67 3.35
C TYR A 69 7.26 -3.32 4.06
N ARG A 70 7.57 -4.58 3.74
CA ARG A 70 8.71 -5.30 4.34
C ARG A 70 10.04 -4.63 4.06
N LEU A 71 10.25 -4.23 2.81
CA LEU A 71 11.47 -3.53 2.43
C LEU A 71 11.60 -2.17 3.11
N ALA A 72 10.49 -1.44 3.28
CA ALA A 72 10.46 -0.17 4.00
C ALA A 72 10.83 -0.36 5.49
N ILE A 73 10.21 -1.31 6.20
CA ILE A 73 10.50 -1.51 7.63
C ILE A 73 11.90 -2.06 7.89
N GLN A 74 12.47 -2.80 6.94
CA GLN A 74 13.85 -3.31 6.98
C GLN A 74 14.88 -2.26 6.54
N GLY A 75 14.46 -1.06 6.13
CA GLY A 75 15.37 -0.01 5.65
C GLY A 75 16.07 -0.36 4.32
N LYS A 76 15.48 -1.24 3.51
CA LYS A 76 16.03 -1.71 2.22
C LYS A 76 15.60 -0.88 1.01
N MET A 77 14.81 0.18 1.22
CA MET A 77 14.40 1.12 0.17
C MET A 77 15.50 2.16 -0.11
N LYS A 78 16.61 1.71 -0.70
CA LYS A 78 17.83 2.53 -0.89
C LYS A 78 17.90 3.32 -2.20
N LYS A 79 16.94 3.12 -3.11
CA LYS A 79 16.90 3.73 -4.44
C LYS A 79 15.48 4.23 -4.74
N PRO A 80 15.32 5.23 -5.62
CA PRO A 80 14.00 5.71 -6.01
C PRO A 80 13.10 4.60 -6.56
N PHE A 81 11.81 4.70 -6.28
CA PHE A 81 10.83 3.68 -6.67
C PHE A 81 9.48 4.32 -7.02
N ALA A 82 8.93 3.96 -8.18
CA ALA A 82 7.67 4.50 -8.68
C ALA A 82 6.47 3.79 -8.03
N LEU A 83 6.28 3.98 -6.72
CA LEU A 83 5.26 3.29 -5.91
C LEU A 83 3.86 3.41 -6.52
N GLN A 84 3.48 4.60 -6.98
CA GLN A 84 2.16 4.82 -7.58
C GLN A 84 1.95 3.96 -8.82
N SER A 85 2.93 3.94 -9.73
CA SER A 85 2.85 3.13 -10.95
C SER A 85 2.84 1.64 -10.65
N TYR A 86 3.65 1.21 -9.67
CA TYR A 86 3.65 -0.16 -9.17
C TYR A 86 2.27 -0.54 -8.63
N MET A 87 1.75 0.16 -7.62
CA MET A 87 0.48 -0.22 -6.99
C MET A 87 -0.67 -0.24 -8.00
N MET A 88 -0.77 0.77 -8.87
CA MET A 88 -1.79 0.82 -9.93
C MET A 88 -1.72 -0.38 -10.89
N SER A 89 -0.53 -0.92 -11.16
CA SER A 89 -0.38 -2.11 -12.01
C SER A 89 -0.83 -3.41 -11.34
N TYR A 90 -0.88 -3.48 -10.02
CA TYR A 90 -1.31 -4.69 -9.28
C TYR A 90 -2.77 -4.63 -8.85
N THR A 91 -3.30 -3.44 -8.58
CA THR A 91 -4.60 -3.26 -7.93
C THR A 91 -5.60 -2.51 -8.80
N GLY A 92 -5.13 -1.74 -9.78
CA GLY A 92 -5.98 -0.98 -10.69
C GLY A 92 -6.98 -0.08 -9.96
N ARG A 93 -8.27 -0.24 -10.29
CA ARG A 93 -9.36 0.57 -9.71
C ARG A 93 -9.56 0.33 -8.22
N VAL A 94 -9.20 -0.85 -7.69
CA VAL A 94 -9.42 -1.20 -6.29
C VAL A 94 -8.80 -0.12 -5.43
N LEU A 95 -7.48 0.11 -5.56
CA LEU A 95 -6.73 1.14 -4.83
C LEU A 95 -7.37 2.53 -4.85
N GLY A 96 -8.02 2.91 -5.94
CA GLY A 96 -8.69 4.21 -6.04
C GLY A 96 -9.81 4.39 -5.01
N ASP A 97 -10.54 3.32 -4.69
CA ASP A 97 -11.61 3.33 -3.70
C ASP A 97 -11.05 3.49 -2.29
N GLU A 98 -9.93 2.81 -1.95
CA GLU A 98 -9.23 3.02 -0.67
C GLU A 98 -8.71 4.45 -0.54
N LEU A 99 -8.07 4.99 -1.58
CA LEU A 99 -7.47 6.32 -1.58
C LEU A 99 -8.49 7.47 -1.57
N SER A 100 -9.80 7.19 -1.65
CA SER A 100 -10.84 8.20 -1.42
C SER A 100 -10.91 8.65 0.06
N TRP A 101 -10.27 7.90 0.96
CA TRP A 101 -10.24 8.19 2.40
C TRP A 101 -8.95 8.89 2.80
N PRO A 102 -9.03 10.07 3.45
CA PRO A 102 -7.84 10.84 3.81
C PRO A 102 -6.83 10.07 4.66
N GLU A 103 -7.31 9.24 5.60
CA GLU A 103 -6.43 8.50 6.52
C GLU A 103 -5.60 7.42 5.81
N VAL A 104 -6.09 6.94 4.66
CA VAL A 104 -5.37 5.98 3.81
C VAL A 104 -4.49 6.73 2.79
N ARG A 105 -5.03 7.80 2.22
CA ARG A 105 -4.36 8.59 1.18
C ARG A 105 -3.13 9.34 1.68
N GLU A 106 -3.22 9.98 2.83
CA GLU A 106 -2.12 10.81 3.35
C GLU A 106 -0.81 10.04 3.52
N PRO A 107 -0.75 8.89 4.23
CA PRO A 107 0.50 8.13 4.36
C PRO A 107 0.96 7.54 3.01
N TYR A 108 0.03 7.25 2.09
CA TYR A 108 0.38 6.80 0.75
C TYR A 108 1.10 7.88 -0.07
N ASP A 109 0.56 9.10 -0.09
CA ASP A 109 1.13 10.26 -0.80
C ASP A 109 2.52 10.62 -0.21
N ARG A 110 2.66 10.63 1.12
CA ARG A 110 3.96 10.84 1.81
C ARG A 110 5.00 9.80 1.43
N MET A 111 4.57 8.54 1.28
CA MET A 111 5.45 7.45 0.86
C MET A 111 5.87 7.62 -0.61
N ILE A 112 4.97 8.01 -1.51
CA ILE A 112 5.30 8.33 -2.92
C ILE A 112 6.36 9.43 -2.97
N ASP A 113 6.14 10.53 -2.25
CA ASP A 113 7.05 11.67 -2.26
C ASP A 113 8.45 11.27 -1.75
N SER A 114 8.51 10.51 -0.66
CA SER A 114 9.77 10.05 -0.08
C SER A 114 10.52 9.08 -1.01
N LEU A 115 9.79 8.30 -1.81
CA LEU A 115 10.36 7.33 -2.75
C LEU A 115 10.84 7.95 -4.07
N THR A 116 10.66 9.26 -4.27
CA THR A 116 11.32 10.00 -5.37
C THR A 116 12.83 10.16 -5.15
N GLY A 117 13.32 9.96 -3.92
CA GLY A 117 14.73 10.08 -3.57
C GLY A 117 15.25 11.52 -3.52
N GLY A 118 14.40 12.46 -3.11
CA GLY A 118 14.73 13.89 -2.99
C GLY A 118 14.78 14.63 -4.33
N LEU A 119 14.18 14.04 -5.37
CA LEU A 119 13.98 14.67 -6.66
C LEU A 119 12.63 15.34 -6.72
N GLU A 120 12.51 16.41 -7.51
CA GLU A 120 11.18 16.84 -7.93
C GLU A 120 10.55 15.75 -8.82
N TYR A 121 9.22 15.63 -8.76
CA TYR A 121 8.50 14.60 -9.53
C TYR A 121 8.84 14.62 -11.04
N LYS A 122 9.02 15.81 -11.63
CA LYS A 122 9.44 15.96 -13.03
C LYS A 122 10.84 15.41 -13.31
N GLU A 123 11.77 15.57 -12.37
CA GLU A 123 13.10 14.99 -12.47
C GLU A 123 13.04 13.47 -12.31
N PHE A 124 12.26 12.99 -11.33
CA PHE A 124 12.06 11.57 -11.07
C PHE A 124 11.52 10.81 -12.30
N MET A 125 10.51 11.36 -12.97
CA MET A 125 9.95 10.79 -14.21
C MET A 125 10.98 10.63 -15.34
N ASN A 126 12.06 11.43 -15.31
CA ASN A 126 13.11 11.35 -16.31
C ASN A 126 14.17 10.29 -16.02
N THR A 127 14.18 9.70 -14.81
CA THR A 127 15.13 8.67 -14.40
C THR A 127 14.80 7.29 -14.99
N SER A 128 15.81 6.41 -15.02
CA SER A 128 15.61 4.99 -15.38
C SER A 128 14.72 4.24 -14.37
N TYR A 129 14.66 4.68 -13.11
CA TYR A 129 13.80 4.07 -12.10
C TYR A 129 12.32 4.19 -12.46
N TYR A 130 11.92 5.35 -12.99
CA TYR A 130 10.55 5.57 -13.46
C TYR A 130 10.31 4.95 -14.84
N LYS A 131 11.17 5.28 -15.83
CA LYS A 131 10.98 4.87 -17.24
C LYS A 131 11.00 3.36 -17.43
N ASP A 132 11.92 2.68 -16.76
CA ASP A 132 12.09 1.23 -16.86
C ASP A 132 11.29 0.49 -15.78
N ARG A 133 10.50 1.21 -14.97
CA ARG A 133 9.70 0.66 -13.85
C ARG A 133 10.52 -0.26 -12.93
N LYS A 134 11.72 0.19 -12.53
CA LYS A 134 12.63 -0.62 -11.73
C LYS A 134 12.01 -0.96 -10.38
N LEU A 135 12.02 -2.25 -10.06
CA LEU A 135 11.62 -2.75 -8.75
C LEU A 135 12.74 -2.53 -7.72
N PRO A 136 12.42 -2.48 -6.42
CA PRO A 136 13.43 -2.45 -5.37
C PRO A 136 14.40 -3.64 -5.45
N GLU A 137 15.65 -3.44 -5.07
CA GLU A 137 16.73 -4.42 -5.22
C GLU A 137 16.44 -5.79 -4.57
N TYR A 138 15.76 -5.78 -3.43
CA TYR A 138 15.40 -6.98 -2.67
C TYR A 138 13.95 -7.41 -2.86
N TYR A 139 13.28 -6.94 -3.92
CA TYR A 139 11.87 -7.22 -4.17
C TYR A 139 11.57 -8.70 -4.32
N ASP A 140 12.30 -9.42 -5.19
CA ASP A 140 12.06 -10.85 -5.42
C ASP A 140 12.26 -11.69 -4.14
N GLN A 141 13.19 -11.27 -3.28
CA GLN A 141 13.38 -11.89 -1.97
C GLN A 141 12.15 -11.66 -1.08
N ALA A 142 11.69 -10.40 -0.97
CA ALA A 142 10.51 -10.08 -0.17
C ALA A 142 9.26 -10.83 -0.66
N VAL A 143 9.08 -10.96 -1.98
CA VAL A 143 7.99 -11.74 -2.58
C VAL A 143 8.09 -13.23 -2.19
N LYS A 144 9.27 -13.84 -2.29
CA LYS A 144 9.47 -15.24 -1.89
C LYS A 144 9.16 -15.46 -0.41
N GLU A 145 9.58 -14.56 0.45
CA GLU A 145 9.30 -14.61 1.90
C GLU A 145 7.79 -14.56 2.18
N ILE A 146 7.05 -13.62 1.58
CA ILE A 146 5.61 -13.48 1.85
C ILE A 146 4.81 -14.66 1.28
N VAL A 147 5.22 -15.20 0.14
CA VAL A 147 4.56 -16.38 -0.46
C VAL A 147 4.80 -17.62 0.40
N ALA A 148 6.01 -17.78 0.96
CA ALA A 148 6.30 -18.86 1.90
C ALA A 148 5.47 -18.77 3.20
N GLU A 149 5.05 -17.55 3.58
CA GLU A 149 4.15 -17.29 4.70
C GLU A 149 2.65 -17.40 4.34
N GLY A 150 2.34 -17.77 3.09
CA GLY A 150 0.97 -18.02 2.64
C GLY A 150 0.24 -16.79 2.09
N TRP A 151 0.93 -15.67 1.86
CA TRP A 151 0.35 -14.51 1.18
C TRP A 151 0.31 -14.76 -0.33
N SER A 152 -0.80 -14.42 -0.98
CA SER A 152 -0.78 -14.30 -2.44
C SER A 152 -0.05 -13.03 -2.85
N HIS A 153 0.71 -13.14 -3.93
CA HIS A 153 1.25 -12.00 -4.65
C HIS A 153 1.09 -12.30 -6.13
N ASN A 154 0.02 -11.78 -6.72
CA ASN A 154 -0.32 -12.03 -8.12
C ASN A 154 0.65 -11.27 -9.05
N SER A 155 0.79 -11.72 -10.30
CA SER A 155 1.43 -10.91 -11.34
C SER A 155 0.65 -9.61 -11.58
N PRO A 156 1.30 -8.53 -12.09
CA PRO A 156 0.61 -7.32 -12.50
C PRO A 156 -0.60 -7.63 -13.41
N LEU A 157 -1.70 -6.89 -13.23
CA LEU A 157 -2.95 -7.03 -13.98
C LEU A 157 -2.80 -6.65 -15.46
#